data_AF-A0A9D9LCJ8-F1
#
_entry.id   AF-A0A9D9LCJ8-F1
#
_cell.length_a   1.000
_cell.length_b   1.000
_cell.length_c   1.000
_cell.angle_alpha   90.00
_cell.angle_beta   90.00
_cell.angle_gamma   90.00
#
_symmetry.space_group_name_H-M   'P 1'
#
loop_
_entity.id
_entity.type
_entity.pdbx_description
1 polymer ?
#
loop_
_entity_poly.entity_id
_entity_poly.type
_entity_poly.pdbx_seq_one_letter_code
_entity_poly.pdbx_strand_id
1 'polypeptide(L)'
;MKNITGYRIFHRYLEIIWETEEHDLLGGLLGGMSLLDDGSTADPAYGYDWDNAVTKADDEPYQAGIIFLKNWLDIGYIEEIGLILKDMEDRKRLDLWEKAEYDVIHGLDDPRLRFKEDDGG
;
A
#
# COMPACT_ATOMS: atom_id res chain seq x y z
N MET A 1 8.79 5.84 10.52
CA MET A 1 8.73 5.21 9.19
C MET A 1 9.56 6.02 8.21
N LYS A 2 10.40 5.36 7.43
CA LYS A 2 11.21 5.91 6.33
C LYS A 2 10.32 6.18 5.12
N ASN A 3 10.70 7.18 4.32
CA ASN A 3 10.03 7.53 3.07
C ASN A 3 8.48 7.48 3.16
N ILE A 4 7.92 8.28 4.08
CA ILE A 4 6.48 8.31 4.33
C ILE A 4 5.67 8.72 3.08
N THR A 5 6.25 9.55 2.21
CA THR A 5 5.64 9.90 0.93
C THR A 5 5.54 8.67 0.04
N GLY A 6 6.63 7.90 -0.11
CA GLY A 6 6.63 6.64 -0.85
C GLY A 6 5.64 5.62 -0.29
N TYR A 7 5.52 5.56 1.04
CA TYR A 7 4.55 4.69 1.71
C TYR A 7 3.12 5.05 1.31
N ARG A 8 2.79 6.35 1.37
CA ARG A 8 1.46 6.86 0.98
C ARG A 8 1.17 6.62 -0.50
N ILE A 9 2.16 6.78 -1.37
CA ILE A 9 2.01 6.47 -2.81
C ILE A 9 1.68 5.00 -2.99
N PHE A 10 2.43 4.11 -2.34
CA PHE A 10 2.19 2.68 -2.41
C PHE A 10 0.81 2.28 -1.82
N HIS A 11 0.42 2.84 -0.68
CA HIS A 11 -0.90 2.66 -0.10
C HIS A 11 -2.01 3.10 -1.07
N ARG A 12 -1.90 4.32 -1.63
CA ARG A 12 -2.89 4.87 -2.56
C ARG A 12 -2.95 4.07 -3.87
N TYR A 13 -1.82 3.56 -4.34
CA TYR A 13 -1.78 2.66 -5.50
C TYR A 13 -2.60 1.38 -5.27
N LEU A 14 -2.41 0.73 -4.11
CA LEU A 14 -3.18 -0.45 -3.73
C LEU A 14 -4.67 -0.13 -3.53
N GLU A 15 -4.98 1.02 -2.95
CA GLU A 15 -6.37 1.49 -2.78
C GLU A 15 -7.07 1.70 -4.13
N ILE A 16 -6.40 2.30 -5.12
CA ILE A 16 -6.95 2.47 -6.47
C ILE A 16 -7.27 1.11 -7.10
N ILE A 17 -6.41 0.11 -6.91
CA ILE A 17 -6.68 -1.26 -7.40
C ILE A 17 -7.90 -1.84 -6.68
N TRP A 18 -7.95 -1.72 -5.35
CA TRP A 18 -9.07 -2.19 -4.54
C TRP A 18 -10.40 -1.54 -4.93
N GLU A 19 -10.43 -0.23 -5.16
CA GLU A 19 -11.61 0.53 -5.62
C GLU A 19 -12.15 -0.01 -6.96
N THR A 20 -11.29 -0.59 -7.80
CA THR A 20 -11.68 -1.10 -9.13
C THR A 20 -12.02 -2.59 -9.16
N GLU A 21 -11.40 -3.40 -8.30
CA GLU A 21 -11.50 -4.86 -8.37
C GLU A 21 -12.17 -5.49 -7.13
N GLU A 22 -12.34 -4.74 -6.05
CA GLU A 22 -13.01 -5.14 -4.79
C GLU A 22 -12.48 -6.45 -4.17
N HIS A 23 -11.16 -6.67 -4.20
CA HIS A 23 -10.54 -7.86 -3.58
C HIS A 23 -10.59 -7.79 -2.04
N ASP A 24 -11.28 -8.73 -1.40
CA ASP A 24 -11.44 -8.78 0.06
C ASP A 24 -10.10 -8.83 0.81
N LEU A 25 -9.13 -9.61 0.32
CA LEU A 25 -7.83 -9.77 0.97
C LEU A 25 -6.95 -8.52 0.82
N LEU A 26 -7.13 -7.76 -0.26
CA LEU A 26 -6.49 -6.47 -0.43
C LEU A 26 -7.03 -5.44 0.56
N GLY A 27 -8.33 -5.49 0.87
CA GLY A 27 -8.94 -4.68 1.94
C GLY A 27 -8.31 -4.97 3.31
N GLY A 28 -8.04 -6.24 3.61
CA GLY A 28 -7.34 -6.63 4.84
C GLY A 28 -5.90 -6.09 4.92
N LEU A 29 -5.16 -6.16 3.82
CA LEU A 29 -3.81 -5.58 3.71
C LEU A 29 -3.84 -4.06 3.91
N LEU A 30 -4.75 -3.35 3.21
CA LEU A 30 -4.94 -1.90 3.32
C LEU A 30 -5.30 -1.48 4.76
N GLY A 31 -6.12 -2.27 5.45
CA GLY A 31 -6.49 -2.01 6.84
C GLY A 31 -5.28 -2.00 7.78
N GLY A 32 -4.36 -2.96 7.64
CA GLY A 32 -3.12 -2.97 8.43
C GLY A 32 -2.13 -1.87 8.02
N MET A 33 -2.15 -1.47 6.75
CA MET A 33 -1.28 -0.41 6.22
C MET A 33 -1.78 1.01 6.52
N SER A 34 -3.06 1.16 6.87
CA SER A 34 -3.64 2.47 7.18
C SER A 34 -2.84 3.19 8.27
N LEU A 35 -2.66 4.51 8.13
CA LEU A 35 -1.95 5.35 9.08
C LEU A 35 -2.87 5.81 10.22
N LEU A 36 -2.31 5.83 11.42
CA LEU A 36 -2.89 6.45 12.60
C LEU A 36 -2.54 7.95 12.64
N ASP A 37 -3.13 8.68 13.59
CA ASP A 37 -2.93 10.13 13.73
C ASP A 37 -1.48 10.51 14.06
N ASP A 38 -0.71 9.61 14.66
CA ASP A 38 0.71 9.79 14.95
C ASP A 38 1.63 9.46 13.76
N GLY A 39 1.06 9.03 12.63
CA GLY A 39 1.78 8.65 11.41
C GLY A 39 2.41 7.26 11.45
N SER A 40 2.11 6.45 12.47
CA SER A 40 2.41 5.02 12.49
C SER A 40 1.37 4.22 11.70
N THR A 41 1.71 3.00 11.30
CA THR A 41 0.78 2.06 10.65
C THR A 41 -0.12 1.39 11.69
N ALA A 42 -1.36 1.07 11.30
CA ALA A 42 -2.32 0.39 12.15
C ALA A 42 -1.82 -0.97 12.64
N ASP A 43 -1.14 -1.71 11.77
CA ASP A 43 -0.27 -2.82 12.17
C ASP A 43 1.20 -2.34 12.24
N PRO A 44 1.83 -2.28 13.44
CA PRO A 44 3.22 -1.87 13.58
C PRO A 44 4.22 -2.71 12.78
N ALA A 45 3.90 -3.98 12.47
CA ALA A 45 4.76 -4.84 11.66
C ALA A 45 4.94 -4.27 10.24
N TYR A 46 3.90 -3.65 9.67
CA TYR A 46 3.96 -3.12 8.31
C TYR A 46 4.84 -1.88 8.21
N GLY A 47 4.88 -1.05 9.25
CA GLY A 47 5.83 0.06 9.33
C GLY A 47 7.28 -0.44 9.36
N TYR A 48 7.55 -1.53 10.09
CA TYR A 48 8.88 -2.16 10.13
C TYR A 48 9.26 -2.81 8.79
N ASP A 49 8.33 -3.53 8.17
CA ASP A 49 8.54 -4.18 6.88
C ASP A 49 8.79 -3.16 5.77
N TRP A 50 8.08 -2.03 5.81
CA TRP A 50 8.34 -0.91 4.92
C TRP A 50 9.72 -0.29 5.14
N ASP A 51 10.11 -0.01 6.39
CA ASP A 51 11.44 0.56 6.70
C ASP A 51 12.58 -0.36 6.20
N ASN A 52 12.38 -1.68 6.28
CA ASN A 52 13.29 -2.67 5.71
C ASN A 52 13.28 -2.64 4.17
N ALA A 53 12.10 -2.59 3.56
CA ALA A 53 11.92 -2.55 2.11
C ALA A 53 12.58 -1.30 1.50
N VAL A 54 12.34 -0.12 2.07
CA VAL A 54 12.96 1.15 1.66
C VAL A 54 14.49 1.08 1.74
N THR A 55 15.02 0.44 2.79
CA THR A 55 16.47 0.25 2.95
C THR A 55 17.04 -0.64 1.85
N LYS A 56 16.34 -1.72 1.47
CA LYS A 56 16.76 -2.62 0.38
C LYS A 56 16.55 -2.04 -1.02
N ALA A 57 15.64 -1.08 -1.15
CA ALA A 57 15.30 -0.41 -2.39
C ALA A 57 16.13 0.86 -2.63
N ASP A 58 17.10 1.17 -1.77
CA ASP A 58 17.89 2.40 -1.83
C ASP A 58 17.02 3.68 -1.93
N ASP A 59 15.96 3.72 -1.11
CA ASP A 59 14.97 4.81 -1.03
C ASP A 59 14.04 4.98 -2.25
N GLU A 60 14.05 4.03 -3.20
CA GLU A 60 13.13 4.02 -4.35
C GLU A 60 11.76 3.42 -3.99
N PRO A 61 10.66 4.20 -4.00
CA PRO A 61 9.37 3.79 -3.43
C PRO A 61 8.66 2.68 -4.21
N TYR A 62 8.79 2.64 -5.54
CA TYR A 62 8.14 1.60 -6.34
C TYR A 62 8.77 0.23 -6.05
N GLN A 63 10.10 0.17 -6.03
CA GLN A 63 10.88 -1.02 -5.68
C GLN A 63 10.67 -1.41 -4.21
N ALA A 64 10.53 -0.44 -3.30
CA ALA A 64 10.17 -0.71 -1.91
C ALA A 64 8.79 -1.40 -1.83
N GLY A 65 7.79 -0.95 -2.59
CA GLY A 65 6.48 -1.62 -2.69
C GLY A 65 6.58 -3.07 -3.18
N ILE A 66 7.39 -3.34 -4.21
CA ILE A 66 7.66 -4.71 -4.69
C ILE A 66 8.26 -5.58 -3.58
N ILE A 67 9.28 -5.08 -2.88
CA ILE A 67 9.96 -5.81 -1.80
C ILE A 67 9.01 -6.04 -0.62
N PHE A 68 8.17 -5.06 -0.30
CA PHE A 68 7.17 -5.17 0.74
C PHE A 68 6.19 -6.32 0.44
N LEU A 69 5.57 -6.34 -0.75
CA LEU A 69 4.65 -7.41 -1.15
C LEU A 69 5.32 -8.79 -1.19
N LYS A 70 6.59 -8.87 -1.62
CA LYS A 70 7.36 -10.11 -1.57
C LYS A 70 7.50 -10.65 -0.15
N ASN A 71 7.89 -9.81 0.80
CA ASN A 71 8.04 -10.23 2.20
C ASN A 71 6.68 -10.64 2.79
N TRP A 72 5.62 -9.89 2.48
CA TRP A 72 4.28 -10.18 2.97
C TRP A 72 3.76 -11.53 2.47
N LEU A 73 3.96 -11.84 1.18
CA LEU A 73 3.57 -13.11 0.57
C LEU A 73 4.42 -14.31 1.01
N ASP A 74 5.64 -14.09 1.53
CA ASP A 74 6.52 -15.17 2.02
C ASP A 74 5.96 -15.81 3.31
N ILE A 75 5.14 -15.08 4.06
CA ILE A 75 4.45 -15.58 5.27
C ILE A 75 3.30 -16.52 4.88
N GLY A 76 2.63 -16.22 3.77
CA GLY A 76 1.52 -17.00 3.24
C GLY A 76 1.09 -16.46 1.88
N TYR A 77 1.22 -17.30 0.84
CA TYR A 77 0.90 -16.89 -0.51
C TYR A 77 -0.61 -16.70 -0.70
N ILE A 78 -0.98 -15.53 -1.22
CA ILE A 78 -2.34 -15.17 -1.61
C ILE A 78 -2.30 -14.78 -3.09
N GLU A 79 -3.10 -15.47 -3.91
CA GLU A 79 -3.07 -15.33 -5.37
C GLU A 79 -3.35 -13.89 -5.83
N GLU A 80 -4.36 -13.23 -5.25
CA GLU A 80 -4.75 -11.85 -5.59
C GLU A 80 -3.58 -10.87 -5.41
N ILE A 81 -2.93 -10.91 -4.24
CA ILE A 81 -1.77 -10.06 -3.93
C ILE A 81 -0.55 -10.48 -4.79
N GLY A 82 -0.42 -11.77 -5.09
CA GLY A 82 0.61 -12.28 -6.01
C GLY A 82 0.47 -11.75 -7.44
N LEU A 83 -0.77 -11.57 -7.92
CA LEU A 83 -1.03 -10.96 -9.23
C LEU A 83 -0.66 -9.47 -9.24
N ILE A 84 -0.98 -8.73 -8.18
CA ILE A 84 -0.59 -7.32 -8.03
C ILE A 84 0.94 -7.19 -8.02
N LEU A 85 1.62 -8.03 -7.24
CA LEU A 85 3.09 -8.07 -7.22
C LEU A 85 3.65 -8.32 -8.62
N LYS A 86 3.12 -9.32 -9.33
CA LYS A 86 3.57 -9.65 -10.69
C LYS A 86 3.34 -8.48 -11.66
N ASP A 87 2.20 -7.80 -11.57
CA ASP A 87 1.90 -6.64 -12.40
C ASP A 87 2.82 -5.45 -12.08
N MET A 88 3.24 -5.28 -10.82
CA MET A 88 4.26 -4.31 -10.44
C MET A 88 5.63 -4.67 -11.03
N GLU A 89 6.06 -5.92 -10.93
CA GLU A 89 7.33 -6.41 -11.50
C GLU A 89 7.36 -6.26 -13.03
N ASP A 90 6.23 -6.56 -13.69
CA ASP A 90 6.05 -6.42 -15.13
C ASP A 90 5.77 -4.96 -15.57
N ARG A 91 5.61 -4.03 -14.61
CA ARG A 91 5.29 -2.61 -14.85
C ARG A 91 4.02 -2.39 -15.69
N LYS A 92 2.98 -3.21 -15.49
CA LYS A 92 1.75 -3.17 -16.31
C LYS A 92 0.80 -2.04 -15.95
N ARG A 93 0.86 -1.54 -14.71
CA ARG A 93 -0.08 -0.59 -14.12
C ARG A 93 0.61 0.70 -13.67
N LEU A 94 1.62 1.16 -14.42
CA LEU A 94 2.37 2.37 -14.07
C LEU A 94 1.49 3.62 -14.08
N ASP A 95 0.45 3.65 -14.91
CA ASP A 95 -0.57 4.71 -14.93
C ASP A 95 -1.28 4.86 -13.57
N LEU A 96 -1.57 3.74 -12.89
CA LEU A 96 -2.16 3.78 -11.55
C LEU A 96 -1.14 4.30 -10.51
N TRP A 97 0.14 3.98 -10.69
CA TRP A 97 1.20 4.51 -9.83
C TRP A 97 1.38 6.01 -10.01
N GLU A 98 1.46 6.50 -11.26
CA GLU A 98 1.53 7.93 -11.58
C GLU A 98 0.33 8.69 -11.03
N LYS A 99 -0.87 8.10 -11.09
CA LYS A 99 -2.07 8.65 -10.43
C LYS A 99 -1.90 8.70 -8.91
N ALA A 100 -1.40 7.64 -8.29
CA ALA A 100 -1.18 7.61 -6.83
C ALA A 100 -0.15 8.67 -6.40
N GLU A 101 0.93 8.85 -7.17
CA GLU A 101 1.90 9.93 -6.96
C GLU A 101 1.23 11.30 -7.03
N TYR A 102 0.45 11.55 -8.08
CA TYR A 102 -0.30 12.78 -8.21
C TYR A 102 -1.23 13.02 -7.01
N ASP A 103 -2.00 12.01 -6.63
CA ASP A 103 -2.95 12.10 -5.51
C ASP A 103 -2.23 12.48 -4.21
N VAL A 104 -1.11 11.82 -3.88
CA VAL A 104 -0.34 12.09 -2.65
C VAL A 104 0.30 13.47 -2.64
N ILE A 105 0.88 13.89 -3.77
CA ILE A 105 1.52 15.21 -3.89
C ILE A 105 0.49 16.34 -3.72
N HIS A 106 -0.75 16.12 -4.16
CA HIS A 106 -1.83 17.11 -4.08
C HIS A 106 -2.73 16.94 -2.85
N GLY A 107 -2.45 15.97 -1.97
CA GLY A 107 -3.22 15.71 -0.75
C GLY A 107 -4.64 15.19 -1.02
N LEU A 108 -4.80 14.42 -2.11
CA LEU A 108 -6.05 13.78 -2.52
C LEU A 108 -6.14 12.32 -2.03
N ASP A 109 -5.08 11.77 -1.46
CA ASP A 109 -5.09 10.48 -0.78
C ASP A 109 -5.68 10.61 0.63
N ASP A 110 -6.22 9.49 1.12
CA ASP A 110 -6.67 9.36 2.50
C ASP A 110 -6.04 8.09 3.08
N PRO A 111 -4.80 8.18 3.59
CA PRO A 111 -4.08 6.99 4.05
C PRO A 111 -4.58 6.51 5.41
N ARG A 112 -5.61 7.13 5.99
CA ARG A 112 -6.14 6.78 7.31
C ARG A 112 -7.22 5.72 7.19
N LEU A 113 -7.40 4.99 8.28
CA LEU A 113 -8.43 3.97 8.39
C LEU A 113 -9.80 4.64 8.30
N ARG A 114 -10.52 4.43 7.20
CA ARG A 114 -11.92 4.81 7.11
C ARG A 114 -12.74 3.85 7.95
N PHE A 115 -13.07 4.26 9.18
CA PHE A 115 -14.26 3.72 9.81
C PHE A 115 -15.41 4.10 8.88
N LYS A 116 -16.04 3.13 8.22
CA LYS A 116 -17.38 3.37 7.70
C LYS A 116 -18.16 3.90 8.89
N GLU A 117 -18.61 5.15 8.84
CA GLU A 117 -19.72 5.55 9.67
C GLU A 117 -20.83 4.56 9.30
N ASP A 118 -21.19 3.68 10.24
CA ASP A 118 -22.44 2.95 10.12
C ASP A 118 -23.50 4.05 9.96
N ASP A 119 -24.03 4.18 8.74
CA ASP A 119 -25.29 4.89 8.52
C ASP A 119 -26.34 4.13 9.33
N GLY A 120 -26.48 4.52 10.59
CA GLY A 120 -27.43 3.96 11.55
C GLY A 120 -28.83 4.12 10.99
N GLY A 121 -29.37 3.01 10.48
CA GLY A 121 -30.78 2.84 10.14
C GLY A 121 -31.65 2.59 11.36
#